data_AF-A0A804MQD5-F1
#
_entry.id   AF-A0A804MQD5-F1
#
_cell.length_a   1.000
_cell.length_b   1.000
_cell.length_c   1.000
_cell.angle_alpha   90.00
_cell.angle_beta   90.00
_cell.angle_gamma   90.00
#
_symmetry.space_group_name_H-M   'P 1'
#
loop_
_entity.id
_entity.type
_entity.pdbx_description
1 polymer ?
#
loop_
_entity_poly.entity_id
_entity_poly.type
_entity_poly.pdbx_seq_one_letter_code
_entity_poly.pdbx_strand_id
1 'polypeptide(L)'
;MGIGWRGLNRMMERFKDNMEFTKLKLKMAGIDPDDVYSEVPYEKGFQFLWRIEREIGRPAFDEFLKKYIATFKFQSIDTETFLEFLKTNVPGIENKIDLHLWVEGTGIPPDAMEPDSATYKKICSLATEFK
;
A
#
# COMPACT_ATOMS: atom_id res chain seq x y z
N MET A 1 3.76 15.07 6.72
CA MET A 1 4.33 13.76 6.37
C MET A 1 4.10 12.71 7.42
N GLY A 2 3.05 11.90 7.18
CA GLY A 2 2.82 10.67 7.91
C GLY A 2 4.09 9.83 7.97
N ILE A 3 4.34 9.19 9.11
CA ILE A 3 5.59 8.45 9.36
C ILE A 3 5.82 7.39 8.27
N GLY A 4 4.76 6.67 7.90
CA GLY A 4 4.79 5.68 6.84
C GLY A 4 5.04 6.23 5.44
N TRP A 5 4.43 7.38 5.09
CA TRP A 5 4.71 8.05 3.81
C TRP A 5 6.18 8.47 3.68
N ARG A 6 6.80 8.93 4.79
CA ARG A 6 8.26 9.20 4.81
C ARG A 6 9.07 7.94 4.58
N GLY A 7 8.65 6.84 5.19
CA GLY A 7 9.21 5.50 4.98
C GLY A 7 9.21 5.11 3.51
N LEU A 8 8.05 5.20 2.89
CA LEU A 8 7.88 4.86 1.48
C LEU A 8 8.79 5.71 0.57
N ASN A 9 8.80 7.03 0.75
CA ASN A 9 9.66 7.92 -0.04
C ASN A 9 11.16 7.62 0.15
N ARG A 10 11.59 7.31 1.37
CA ARG A 10 12.97 6.90 1.64
C ARG A 10 13.34 5.59 0.94
N MET A 11 12.40 4.64 0.85
CA MET A 11 12.63 3.41 0.09
C MET A 11 12.71 3.66 -1.41
N MET A 12 11.92 4.61 -1.95
CA MET A 12 12.05 5.01 -3.36
C MET A 12 13.44 5.57 -3.65
N GLU A 13 13.97 6.42 -2.77
CA GLU A 13 15.34 6.94 -2.93
C GLU A 13 16.40 5.84 -2.77
N ARG A 14 16.26 4.95 -1.77
CA ARG A 14 17.17 3.81 -1.57
C ARG A 14 17.27 2.93 -2.80
N PHE A 15 16.14 2.67 -3.47
CA PHE A 15 16.07 1.78 -4.62
C PHE A 15 16.10 2.52 -5.96
N LYS A 16 16.50 3.80 -6.03
CA LYS A 16 16.52 4.59 -7.28
C LYS A 16 17.20 3.90 -8.46
N ASP A 17 18.26 3.13 -8.18
CA ASP A 17 19.05 2.39 -9.18
C ASP A 17 18.50 0.97 -9.45
N ASN A 18 17.51 0.51 -8.67
CA ASN A 18 16.83 -0.77 -8.84
C ASN A 18 15.34 -0.67 -8.46
N MET A 19 14.59 0.07 -9.26
CA MET A 19 13.15 0.33 -9.04
C MET A 19 12.29 -0.93 -8.97
N GLU A 20 12.76 -2.09 -9.46
CA GLU A 20 12.02 -3.35 -9.35
C GLU A 20 11.74 -3.73 -7.89
N PHE A 21 12.63 -3.34 -6.96
CA PHE A 21 12.48 -3.58 -5.52
C PHE A 21 11.39 -2.72 -4.86
N THR A 22 10.77 -1.81 -5.63
CA THR A 22 9.65 -0.97 -5.17
C THR A 22 8.27 -1.51 -5.59
N LYS A 23 8.22 -2.63 -6.32
CA LYS A 23 6.96 -3.31 -6.64
C LYS A 23 6.34 -3.89 -5.38
N LEU A 24 5.01 -3.86 -5.29
CA LEU A 24 4.31 -4.43 -4.14
C LEU A 24 4.37 -5.97 -4.19
N LYS A 25 4.20 -6.56 -5.37
CA LYS A 25 4.43 -7.97 -5.64
C LYS A 25 5.81 -8.17 -6.29
N LEU A 26 6.78 -8.51 -5.46
CA LEU A 26 8.16 -8.77 -5.89
C LEU A 26 8.27 -10.14 -6.58
N LYS A 27 9.04 -10.18 -7.67
CA LYS A 27 9.47 -11.44 -8.28
C LYS A 27 10.78 -11.87 -7.61
N MET A 28 10.69 -12.75 -6.62
CA MET A 28 11.83 -13.15 -5.79
C MET A 28 12.74 -14.22 -6.42
N ALA A 29 12.46 -14.71 -7.63
CA ALA A 29 13.23 -15.77 -8.25
C ALA A 29 14.70 -15.32 -8.46
N GLY A 30 15.63 -15.96 -7.77
CA GLY A 30 17.06 -15.66 -7.85
C GLY A 30 17.51 -14.43 -7.05
N ILE A 31 16.67 -13.90 -6.16
CA ILE A 31 16.98 -12.73 -5.33
C ILE A 31 17.15 -13.17 -3.87
N ASP A 32 18.20 -12.68 -3.20
CA ASP A 32 18.34 -12.84 -1.75
C ASP A 32 17.25 -12.02 -1.03
N PRO A 33 16.41 -12.64 -0.17
CA PRO A 33 15.40 -11.91 0.60
C PRO A 33 15.97 -10.72 1.41
N ASP A 34 17.22 -10.80 1.86
CA ASP A 34 17.85 -9.73 2.63
C ASP A 34 18.15 -8.49 1.76
N ASP A 35 18.36 -8.66 0.46
CA ASP A 35 18.61 -7.56 -0.48
C ASP A 35 17.35 -6.72 -0.75
N VAL A 36 16.17 -7.35 -0.63
CA VAL A 36 14.87 -6.71 -0.92
C VAL A 36 14.10 -6.28 0.31
N TYR A 37 14.54 -6.70 1.50
CA TYR A 37 13.88 -6.32 2.75
C TYR A 37 13.82 -4.78 2.88
N SER A 38 12.59 -4.28 3.03
CA SER A 38 12.31 -2.85 3.01
C SER A 38 10.93 -2.53 3.61
N GLU A 39 10.67 -1.23 3.77
CA GLU A 39 9.35 -0.72 4.18
C GLU A 39 8.32 -0.77 3.02
N VAL A 40 8.72 -1.14 1.79
CA VAL A 40 7.86 -1.13 0.60
C VAL A 40 6.59 -1.99 0.78
N PRO A 41 6.66 -3.29 1.11
CA PRO A 41 5.44 -4.11 1.23
C PRO A 41 4.49 -3.61 2.34
N TYR A 42 5.03 -3.00 3.40
CA TYR A 42 4.25 -2.44 4.49
C TYR A 42 3.56 -1.14 4.06
N GLU A 43 4.32 -0.19 3.55
CA GLU A 43 3.82 1.17 3.29
C GLU A 43 3.07 1.26 1.95
N LYS A 44 3.57 0.62 0.89
CA LYS A 44 2.85 0.55 -0.39
C LYS A 44 1.62 -0.35 -0.27
N GLY A 45 1.69 -1.42 0.52
CA GLY A 45 0.55 -2.28 0.83
C GLY A 45 -0.54 -1.53 1.61
N PHE A 46 -0.15 -0.78 2.65
CA PHE A 46 -1.07 0.10 3.37
C PHE A 46 -1.72 1.12 2.43
N GLN A 47 -0.93 1.80 1.59
CA GLN A 47 -1.45 2.78 0.64
C GLN A 47 -2.43 2.17 -0.36
N PHE A 48 -2.19 0.93 -0.80
CA PHE A 48 -3.10 0.23 -1.70
C PHE A 48 -4.45 -0.07 -1.04
N LEU A 49 -4.41 -0.63 0.17
CA LEU A 49 -5.63 -0.89 0.95
C LEU A 49 -6.38 0.41 1.28
N TRP A 50 -5.65 1.47 1.60
CA TRP A 50 -6.25 2.78 1.86
C TRP A 50 -6.83 3.41 0.59
N ARG A 51 -6.21 3.22 -0.58
CA ARG A 51 -6.78 3.64 -1.87
C ARG A 51 -8.10 2.94 -2.18
N ILE A 52 -8.20 1.64 -1.88
CA ILE A 52 -9.45 0.88 -1.99
C ILE A 52 -10.50 1.44 -1.02
N GLU A 53 -10.13 1.65 0.25
CA GLU A 53 -11.02 2.25 1.25
C GLU A 53 -11.56 3.62 0.82
N ARG A 54 -10.71 4.49 0.28
CA ARG A 54 -11.14 5.81 -0.22
C ARG A 54 -12.12 5.71 -1.38
N GLU A 55 -12.04 4.66 -2.20
CA GLU A 55 -12.98 4.45 -3.31
C GLU A 55 -14.35 4.01 -2.83
N ILE A 56 -14.39 3.05 -1.90
CA ILE A 56 -15.64 2.35 -1.53
C ILE A 56 -16.25 2.85 -0.22
N GLY A 57 -15.50 3.65 0.55
CA GLY A 57 -15.86 4.15 1.87
C GLY A 57 -15.61 3.14 2.99
N ARG A 58 -15.37 3.67 4.19
CA ARG A 58 -15.07 2.89 5.41
C ARG A 58 -16.07 1.76 5.69
N PRO A 59 -17.41 1.98 5.67
CA PRO A 59 -18.35 0.91 5.98
C PRO A 59 -18.26 -0.28 5.01
N ALA A 60 -18.14 -0.03 3.71
CA ALA A 60 -18.01 -1.09 2.71
C ALA A 60 -16.65 -1.80 2.80
N PHE A 61 -15.59 -1.06 3.11
CA PHE A 61 -14.26 -1.61 3.32
C PHE A 61 -14.20 -2.52 4.57
N ASP A 62 -14.88 -2.15 5.65
CA ASP A 62 -14.96 -2.97 6.86
C ASP A 62 -15.70 -4.29 6.60
N GLU A 63 -16.78 -4.26 5.82
CA GLU A 63 -17.50 -5.49 5.41
C GLU A 63 -16.66 -6.36 4.46
N PHE A 64 -15.94 -5.74 3.52
CA PHE A 64 -14.97 -6.44 2.67
C PHE A 64 -13.89 -7.15 3.50
N LEU A 65 -13.30 -6.46 4.47
CA LEU A 65 -12.28 -7.01 5.38
C LEU A 65 -12.79 -8.19 6.20
N LYS A 66 -13.99 -8.06 6.80
CA LYS A 66 -14.62 -9.16 7.55
C LYS A 66 -14.82 -10.37 6.66
N LYS A 67 -15.32 -10.19 5.44
CA LYS A 67 -15.54 -11.27 4.49
C LYS A 67 -14.23 -11.91 4.07
N TYR A 68 -13.20 -11.12 3.75
CA TYR A 68 -11.86 -11.59 3.41
C TYR A 68 -11.29 -12.51 4.50
N ILE A 69 -11.30 -12.06 5.77
CA ILE A 69 -10.80 -12.85 6.90
C ILE A 69 -11.64 -14.11 7.09
N ALA A 70 -12.97 -14.01 7.02
CA ALA A 70 -13.85 -15.16 7.17
C ALA A 70 -13.66 -16.22 6.07
N THR A 71 -13.38 -15.80 4.84
CA THR A 71 -13.14 -16.68 3.70
C THR A 71 -11.78 -17.36 3.77
N PHE A 72 -10.71 -16.63 4.09
CA PHE A 72 -9.34 -17.15 3.99
C PHE A 72 -8.70 -17.56 5.31
N LYS A 73 -9.43 -17.50 6.43
CA LYS A 73 -8.95 -18.06 7.70
C LYS A 73 -8.49 -19.51 7.51
N PHE A 74 -7.35 -19.85 8.10
CA PHE A 74 -6.70 -21.17 8.01
C PHE A 74 -6.28 -21.58 6.60
N GLN A 75 -6.07 -20.62 5.70
CA GLN A 75 -5.57 -20.85 4.35
C GLN A 75 -4.36 -19.94 4.07
N SER A 76 -3.56 -20.33 3.07
CA SER A 76 -2.53 -19.47 2.47
C SER A 76 -3.04 -19.02 1.11
N ILE A 77 -2.83 -17.74 0.76
CA ILE A 77 -3.23 -17.17 -0.52
C ILE A 77 -2.09 -16.40 -1.17
N ASP A 78 -2.17 -16.24 -2.49
CA ASP A 78 -1.32 -15.35 -3.26
C ASP A 78 -2.04 -14.02 -3.61
N THR A 79 -1.33 -13.14 -4.33
CA THR A 79 -1.87 -11.83 -4.71
C THR A 79 -2.99 -11.96 -5.75
N GLU A 80 -2.89 -12.94 -6.65
CA GLU A 80 -3.89 -13.25 -7.66
C GLU A 80 -5.23 -13.59 -7.01
N THR A 81 -5.21 -14.47 -6.00
CA THR A 81 -6.38 -14.86 -5.21
C THR A 81 -7.00 -13.65 -4.51
N PHE A 82 -6.17 -12.77 -3.92
CA PHE A 82 -6.65 -11.52 -3.32
C PHE A 82 -7.32 -10.61 -4.36
N LEU A 83 -6.71 -10.41 -5.53
CA LEU A 83 -7.24 -9.53 -6.57
C LEU A 83 -8.54 -10.07 -7.17
N GLU A 84 -8.67 -11.38 -7.35
CA GLU A 84 -9.91 -12.03 -7.77
C GLU A 84 -11.01 -11.86 -6.71
N PHE A 85 -10.67 -12.06 -5.44
CA PHE A 85 -11.59 -11.83 -4.33
C PHE A 85 -12.03 -10.37 -4.26
N LEU A 86 -11.11 -9.41 -4.45
CA LEU A 86 -11.41 -7.99 -4.48
C LEU A 86 -12.41 -7.65 -5.59
N LYS A 87 -12.16 -8.05 -6.84
CA LYS A 87 -13.06 -7.81 -7.97
C LYS A 87 -14.44 -8.44 -7.78
N THR A 88 -14.49 -9.63 -7.19
CA THR A 88 -15.75 -10.34 -6.91
C THR A 88 -16.60 -9.62 -5.86
N ASN A 89 -15.97 -9.07 -4.83
CA ASN A 89 -16.67 -8.45 -3.70
C ASN A 89 -16.84 -6.93 -3.83
N VAL A 90 -16.10 -6.31 -4.76
CA VAL A 90 -16.18 -4.90 -5.09
C VAL A 90 -16.24 -4.76 -6.61
N PRO A 91 -17.38 -5.08 -7.25
CA PRO A 91 -17.49 -5.07 -8.71
C PRO A 91 -17.17 -3.72 -9.32
N GLY A 92 -16.32 -3.70 -10.34
CA GLY A 92 -15.94 -2.49 -11.07
C GLY A 92 -14.82 -1.68 -10.43
N ILE A 93 -14.20 -2.18 -9.36
CA ILE A 93 -13.04 -1.54 -8.72
C ILE A 93 -11.87 -1.36 -9.68
N GLU A 94 -11.68 -2.29 -10.62
CA GLU A 94 -10.67 -2.24 -11.67
C GLU A 94 -10.88 -1.09 -12.67
N ASN A 95 -12.11 -0.53 -12.75
CA ASN A 95 -12.39 0.65 -13.56
C ASN A 95 -12.04 1.97 -12.83
N LYS A 96 -11.71 1.88 -11.54
CA LYS A 96 -11.45 3.02 -10.65
C LYS A 96 -10.00 3.07 -10.17
N ILE A 97 -9.39 1.90 -10.03
CA ILE A 97 -8.04 1.70 -9.54
C ILE A 97 -7.30 0.80 -10.53
N ASP A 98 -6.15 1.26 -11.01
CA ASP A 98 -5.26 0.43 -11.82
C ASP A 98 -4.57 -0.61 -10.92
N LEU A 99 -5.23 -1.76 -10.74
CA LEU A 99 -4.75 -2.84 -9.87
C LEU A 99 -3.38 -3.37 -10.32
N HIS A 100 -3.09 -3.35 -11.62
CA HIS A 100 -1.80 -3.80 -12.15
C HIS A 100 -0.69 -2.81 -11.80
N LEU A 101 -0.92 -1.50 -11.95
CA LEU A 101 0.02 -0.47 -11.53
C LEU A 101 0.31 -0.52 -10.03
N TRP A 102 -0.72 -0.73 -9.20
CA TRP A 102 -0.54 -0.83 -7.75
C TRP A 102 0.30 -2.04 -7.33
N VAL A 103 0.08 -3.19 -7.96
CA VAL A 103 0.71 -4.46 -7.58
C VAL A 103 2.07 -4.66 -8.25
N GLU A 104 2.15 -4.46 -9.56
CA GLU A 104 3.32 -4.76 -10.39
C GLU A 104 4.05 -3.51 -10.91
N GLY A 105 3.50 -2.32 -10.70
CA GLY A 105 4.17 -1.05 -11.03
C GLY A 105 5.28 -0.68 -10.06
N THR A 106 6.32 -0.02 -10.56
CA THR A 106 7.41 0.55 -9.76
C THR A 106 7.05 1.93 -9.22
N GLY A 107 7.79 2.40 -8.22
CA GLY A 107 7.59 3.71 -7.61
C GLY A 107 6.33 3.79 -6.75
N ILE A 108 5.91 5.03 -6.45
CA ILE A 108 4.65 5.33 -5.78
C ILE A 108 3.58 5.59 -6.86
N PRO A 109 2.45 4.86 -6.88
CA PRO A 109 1.36 5.13 -7.82
C PRO A 109 0.86 6.59 -7.72
N PRO A 110 0.48 7.22 -8.84
CA PRO A 110 0.13 8.65 -8.89
C PRO A 110 -1.14 8.98 -8.10
N ASP A 111 -1.99 8.00 -7.82
CA ASP A 111 -3.20 8.13 -7.00
C ASP A 111 -2.98 7.72 -5.54
N ALA A 112 -1.76 7.40 -5.12
CA ALA A 112 -1.40 7.32 -3.72
C ALA A 112 -1.45 8.71 -3.08
N MET A 113 -1.77 8.80 -1.78
CA MET A 113 -1.87 10.10 -1.11
C MET A 113 -0.99 10.13 0.14
N GLU A 114 -0.39 11.28 0.40
CA GLU A 114 0.21 11.56 1.70
C GLU A 114 -0.92 11.70 2.74
N PRO A 115 -0.90 10.92 3.84
CA PRO A 115 -1.88 11.08 4.91
C PRO A 115 -1.77 12.47 5.56
N ASP A 116 -2.90 13.17 5.63
CA ASP A 116 -3.01 14.44 6.35
C ASP A 116 -3.39 14.21 7.81
N SER A 117 -2.76 14.95 8.73
CA SER A 117 -3.00 14.83 10.16
C SER A 117 -2.87 16.18 10.86
N ALA A 118 -3.95 16.62 11.50
CA ALA A 118 -3.96 17.82 12.33
C ALA A 118 -2.97 17.72 13.49
N THR A 119 -2.87 16.54 14.13
CA THR A 119 -1.90 16.28 15.20
C THR A 119 -0.46 16.43 14.70
N TYR A 120 -0.16 15.88 13.53
CA TYR A 120 1.17 16.04 12.93
C TYR A 120 1.49 17.51 12.64
N LYS A 121 0.56 18.25 12.02
CA LYS A 121 0.71 19.70 11.77
C LYS A 121 1.00 20.47 13.06
N LYS A 122 0.29 20.16 14.15
CA LYS A 122 0.49 20.78 15.45
C LYS A 122 1.89 20.49 16.01
N ILE A 123 2.36 19.25 15.92
CA ILE A 123 3.73 18.88 16.36
C ILE A 123 4.78 19.63 15.55
N CYS A 124 4.60 19.75 14.24
CA CYS A 124 5.52 20.53 13.39
C CYS A 124 5.56 22.02 13.76
N SER A 125 4.41 22.63 14.08
CA SER A 125 4.36 24.02 14.57
C SER A 125 5.21 24.19 15.83
N LEU A 126 4.96 23.35 16.85
CA LEU A 126 5.67 23.40 18.12
C LEU A 126 7.18 23.17 17.96
N ALA A 127 7.59 22.24 17.10
CA ALA A 127 9.00 22.00 16.81
C ALA A 127 9.70 23.20 16.13
N THR A 128 8.95 24.01 15.37
CA THR A 128 9.49 25.21 14.71
C THR A 128 9.65 26.35 15.71
N GLU A 129 8.75 26.46 16.69
CA GLU A 129 8.78 27.46 17.76
C GLU A 129 9.92 27.25 18.77
N PHE A 130 10.49 26.05 18.83
CA PHE A 130 11.56 25.71 19.78
C PHE A 130 12.97 26.11 19.29
N LYS A 131 13.10 26.68 18.09
CA LYS A 131 14.38 27.16 17.52
C LYS A 131 14.64 28.62 17.88
#